data_AF-A0A7X9BNR3-F1
#
_entry.id   AF-A0A7X9BNR3-F1
#
_cell.length_a   1.000
_cell.length_b   1.000
_cell.length_c   1.000
_cell.angle_alpha   90.00
_cell.angle_beta   90.00
_cell.angle_gamma   90.00
#
_symmetry.space_group_name_H-M   'P 1'
#
loop_
_entity.id
_entity.type
_entity.pdbx_description
1 polymer ?
#
loop_
_entity_poly.entity_id
_entity_poly.type
_entity_poly.pdbx_seq_one_letter_code
_entity_poly.pdbx_strand_id
1 'polypeptide(L)'
;FANNGVYVVPHVITRITTAEGQVLYDHKVQYQRAMKPSTAWLMTSMLQTVVEQGTGTRARISGVPCAGKTGTSQDLQNAWFVGYTPNFSCGVWMGYDKLERMSGMAGGTYPARIWKSMMQKALEDEPRQTFTQPNDIIQVKVCKKSGLLPTELCPEDSVITEFCTKENAPQELCNQHLIYSICPDSGLLATDYCPYPIPKSYITTSPDSSEADKAPTEYCDIHAGPHSSSIEPVCKDPRHQGEMYRANIPRDEQKGGCPSDLVEEMQISPGRYLPSCSLPDHQIVR
;
A
#
# COMPACT_ATOMS: atom_id res chain seq x y z
N PHE A 1 7.07 -16.57 -19.45
CA PHE A 1 5.87 -16.41 -18.58
C PHE A 1 4.59 -16.65 -19.36
N ALA A 2 4.34 -15.89 -20.43
CA ALA A 2 3.17 -15.97 -21.32
C ALA A 2 2.67 -17.40 -21.63
N ASN A 3 3.59 -18.32 -21.90
CA ASN A 3 3.27 -19.71 -22.24
C ASN A 3 3.31 -20.68 -21.04
N ASN A 4 2.71 -20.32 -19.90
CA ASN A 4 2.59 -21.18 -18.71
C ASN A 4 3.91 -21.82 -18.22
N GLY A 5 5.02 -21.08 -18.38
CA GLY A 5 6.35 -21.51 -17.97
C GLY A 5 7.06 -22.47 -18.93
N VAL A 6 6.51 -22.70 -20.12
CA VAL A 6 7.13 -23.48 -21.20
C VAL A 6 7.86 -22.53 -22.15
N TYR A 7 9.18 -22.70 -22.24
CA TYR A 7 10.02 -22.05 -23.23
C TYR A 7 9.94 -22.83 -24.55
N VAL A 8 9.80 -22.09 -25.64
CA VAL A 8 9.82 -22.60 -27.01
C VAL A 8 10.97 -21.90 -27.72
N VAL A 9 11.89 -22.66 -28.32
CA VAL A 9 13.03 -22.09 -29.03
C VAL A 9 12.52 -21.22 -30.20
N PRO A 10 12.85 -19.92 -30.24
CA PRO A 10 12.44 -19.06 -31.35
C PRO A 10 13.02 -19.55 -32.68
N HIS A 11 12.18 -19.57 -33.72
CA HIS A 11 12.57 -19.93 -35.06
C HIS A 11 11.83 -19.07 -36.07
N VAL A 12 12.47 -18.80 -37.21
CA VAL A 12 11.89 -18.05 -38.33
C VAL A 12 11.70 -18.91 -39.58
N ILE A 13 12.44 -20.01 -39.70
CA ILE A 13 12.33 -20.98 -40.80
C ILE A 13 11.63 -22.23 -40.27
N THR A 14 10.50 -22.59 -40.89
CA THR A 14 9.75 -23.82 -40.56
C THR A 14 10.15 -24.98 -41.47
N ARG A 15 10.35 -24.73 -42.76
CA ARG A 15 10.71 -25.75 -43.74
C ARG A 15 11.46 -25.14 -44.93
N ILE A 16 12.40 -25.90 -45.48
CA ILE A 16 13.09 -25.59 -46.74
C ILE A 16 12.89 -26.79 -47.68
N THR A 17 12.42 -26.54 -48.90
CA THR A 17 12.22 -27.57 -49.94
C THR A 17 12.87 -27.16 -51.26
N THR A 18 13.24 -28.15 -52.08
CA THR A 18 13.59 -27.93 -53.49
C THR A 18 12.34 -27.68 -54.34
N ALA A 19 12.51 -27.30 -55.61
CA ALA A 19 11.41 -27.13 -56.56
C ALA A 19 10.68 -28.45 -56.85
N GLU A 20 11.41 -29.57 -56.77
CA GLU A 20 10.91 -30.94 -56.94
C GLU A 20 10.22 -31.47 -55.67
N GLY A 21 10.15 -30.67 -54.60
CA GLY A 21 9.47 -31.02 -53.35
C GLY A 21 10.31 -31.80 -52.34
N GLN A 22 11.62 -31.98 -52.59
CA GLN A 22 12.50 -32.62 -51.60
C GLN A 22 12.69 -31.71 -50.39
N VAL A 23 12.43 -32.24 -49.19
CA VAL A 23 12.63 -31.51 -47.93
C VAL A 23 14.11 -31.48 -47.56
N LEU A 24 14.69 -30.29 -47.51
CA LEU A 24 16.09 -30.04 -47.11
C LEU A 24 16.20 -29.73 -45.62
N TYR A 25 15.18 -29.09 -45.06
CA TYR A 25 15.10 -28.76 -43.64
C TYR A 25 13.65 -28.77 -43.20
N ASP A 26 13.39 -29.31 -42.02
CA ASP A 26 12.07 -29.34 -41.38
C ASP A 26 12.26 -29.08 -39.89
N HIS A 27 11.84 -27.91 -39.41
CA HIS A 27 12.06 -27.50 -38.04
C HIS A 27 11.22 -28.36 -37.08
N LYS A 28 11.90 -28.97 -36.10
CA LYS A 28 11.23 -29.66 -35.00
C LYS A 28 11.17 -28.73 -33.81
N VAL A 29 9.96 -28.30 -33.45
CA VAL A 29 9.73 -27.38 -32.33
C VAL A 29 10.19 -28.05 -31.04
N GLN A 30 11.07 -27.37 -30.30
CA GLN A 30 11.59 -27.84 -29.03
C GLN A 30 10.91 -27.08 -27.88
N TYR A 31 10.38 -27.84 -26.94
CA TYR A 31 9.70 -27.34 -25.75
C TYR A 31 10.53 -27.68 -24.51
N GLN A 32 10.76 -26.70 -23.66
CA GLN A 32 11.44 -26.88 -22.39
C GLN A 32 10.62 -26.25 -21.27
N ARG A 33 10.33 -27.02 -20.20
CA ARG A 33 9.74 -26.44 -19.00
C ARG A 33 10.79 -25.64 -18.25
N ALA A 34 10.67 -24.31 -18.29
CA ALA A 34 11.57 -23.39 -17.59
C ALA A 34 11.11 -23.11 -16.15
N MET A 35 9.81 -23.21 -15.87
CA MET A 35 9.23 -22.98 -14.54
C MET A 35 7.87 -23.67 -14.37
N LYS A 36 7.39 -23.73 -13.11
CA LYS A 36 6.04 -24.21 -12.78
C LYS A 36 4.98 -23.26 -13.39
N PRO A 37 3.80 -23.78 -13.79
CA PRO A 37 2.69 -22.94 -14.25
C PRO A 37 2.27 -21.88 -13.23
N SER A 38 2.22 -22.22 -11.94
CA SER A 38 1.91 -21.27 -10.85
C SER A 38 2.92 -20.14 -10.75
N THR A 39 4.22 -20.43 -10.86
CA THR A 39 5.26 -19.38 -10.93
C THR A 39 5.05 -18.45 -12.14
N ALA A 40 4.77 -19.03 -13.32
CA ALA A 40 4.54 -18.24 -14.53
C ALA A 40 3.28 -17.37 -14.45
N TRP A 41 2.23 -17.88 -13.82
CA TRP A 41 0.98 -17.15 -13.63
C TRP A 41 1.14 -16.03 -12.59
N LEU A 42 1.81 -16.27 -11.46
CA LEU A 42 2.11 -15.23 -10.47
C LEU A 42 2.94 -14.09 -11.08
N MET A 43 3.96 -14.43 -11.87
CA MET A 43 4.71 -13.43 -12.64
C MET A 43 3.80 -12.65 -13.61
N THR A 44 2.87 -13.33 -14.27
CA THR A 44 1.91 -12.67 -15.16
C THR A 44 1.00 -11.72 -14.39
N SER A 45 0.46 -12.13 -13.24
CA SER A 45 -0.37 -11.29 -12.36
C SER A 45 0.37 -10.01 -11.96
N MET A 46 1.61 -10.12 -11.47
CA MET A 46 2.44 -8.95 -11.14
C MET A 46 2.71 -8.04 -12.36
N LEU A 47 2.93 -8.62 -13.53
CA LEU A 47 3.16 -7.88 -14.76
C LEU A 47 1.88 -7.24 -15.33
N GLN A 48 0.69 -7.78 -15.02
CA GLN A 48 -0.58 -7.11 -15.31
C GLN A 48 -0.70 -5.83 -14.47
N THR A 49 -0.33 -5.86 -13.19
CA THR A 49 -0.33 -4.67 -12.32
C THR A 49 0.52 -3.53 -12.89
N VAL A 50 1.66 -3.83 -13.53
CA VAL A 50 2.52 -2.82 -14.20
C VAL A 50 1.77 -2.11 -15.33
N VAL A 51 0.97 -2.84 -16.11
CA VAL A 51 0.18 -2.31 -17.23
C VAL A 51 -1.12 -1.69 -16.75
N GLU A 52 -1.64 -2.10 -15.60
CA GLU A 52 -2.92 -1.61 -15.11
C GLU A 52 -2.79 -0.31 -14.28
N GLN A 53 -1.80 -0.26 -13.41
CA GLN A 53 -1.65 0.85 -12.46
C GLN A 53 -0.20 1.29 -12.26
N GLY A 54 0.75 0.64 -12.93
CA GLY A 54 2.17 0.94 -12.80
C GLY A 54 2.73 1.79 -13.95
N THR A 55 4.03 1.57 -14.19
CA THR A 55 4.80 2.34 -15.18
C THR A 55 4.43 2.03 -16.65
N GLY A 56 3.71 0.94 -16.90
CA GLY A 56 3.36 0.44 -18.24
C GLY A 56 1.94 0.80 -18.70
N THR A 57 1.23 1.68 -17.99
CA THR A 57 -0.20 1.98 -18.23
C THR A 57 -0.57 2.34 -19.66
N ARG A 58 0.36 2.95 -20.41
CA ARG A 58 0.14 3.30 -21.83
C ARG A 58 0.06 2.09 -22.77
N ALA A 59 0.48 0.92 -22.32
CA ALA A 59 0.37 -0.34 -23.08
C ALA A 59 -1.02 -0.98 -22.98
N ARG A 60 -1.89 -0.53 -22.06
CA ARG A 60 -3.20 -1.15 -21.81
C ARG A 60 -4.09 -1.13 -23.07
N ILE A 61 -4.62 -2.31 -23.41
CA ILE A 61 -5.62 -2.51 -24.47
C ILE A 61 -6.97 -2.83 -23.81
N SER A 62 -8.04 -2.15 -24.24
CA SER A 62 -9.36 -2.35 -23.65
C SER A 62 -9.90 -3.75 -23.96
N GLY A 63 -10.37 -4.46 -22.94
CA GLY A 63 -10.95 -5.81 -23.09
C GLY A 63 -9.95 -6.91 -23.42
N VAL A 64 -8.64 -6.64 -23.35
CA VAL A 64 -7.58 -7.63 -23.60
C VAL A 64 -6.63 -7.68 -22.40
N PRO A 65 -6.41 -8.86 -21.79
CA PRO A 65 -5.46 -9.01 -20.71
C PRO A 65 -4.03 -8.80 -21.25
N CYS A 66 -3.32 -7.84 -20.66
CA CYS A 66 -1.98 -7.45 -21.05
C CYS A 66 -1.05 -7.52 -19.84
N ALA A 67 0.11 -8.17 -20.01
CA ALA A 67 1.18 -8.20 -19.02
C ALA A 67 2.44 -7.62 -19.65
N GLY A 68 3.23 -6.84 -18.90
CA GLY A 68 4.47 -6.31 -19.46
C GLY A 68 5.32 -5.55 -18.46
N LYS A 69 6.55 -5.24 -18.89
CA LYS A 69 7.53 -4.53 -18.08
C LYS A 69 8.23 -3.44 -18.89
N THR A 70 8.42 -2.32 -18.23
CA THR A 70 9.24 -1.20 -18.67
C THR A 70 10.73 -1.44 -18.36
N GLY A 71 11.61 -1.04 -19.27
CA GLY A 71 13.05 -0.92 -19.05
C GLY A 71 13.55 0.45 -19.51
N THR A 72 14.41 1.09 -18.72
CA THR A 72 15.04 2.37 -19.06
C THR A 72 16.47 2.36 -18.51
N SER A 73 17.48 2.59 -19.36
CA SER A 73 18.89 2.65 -18.91
C SER A 73 19.21 3.94 -18.15
N GLN A 74 20.26 3.94 -17.31
CA GLN A 74 20.62 5.06 -16.42
C GLN A 74 20.92 6.41 -17.13
N ASP A 75 21.20 6.42 -18.44
CA ASP A 75 21.40 7.65 -19.22
C ASP A 75 20.26 7.97 -20.20
N LEU A 76 19.13 7.25 -20.13
CA LEU A 76 18.02 7.34 -21.10
C LEU A 76 18.44 7.05 -22.56
N GLN A 77 19.47 6.23 -22.77
CA GLN A 77 19.92 5.82 -24.10
C GLN A 77 19.11 4.64 -24.65
N ASN A 78 18.50 3.84 -23.76
CA ASN A 78 17.69 2.69 -24.11
C ASN A 78 16.35 2.76 -23.39
N ALA A 79 15.27 2.60 -24.15
CA ALA A 79 13.92 2.49 -23.63
C ALA A 79 13.26 1.23 -24.19
N TRP A 80 12.79 0.36 -23.29
CA TRP A 80 12.19 -0.92 -23.61
C TRP A 80 10.78 -1.02 -23.05
N PHE A 81 9.88 -1.57 -23.84
CA PHE A 81 8.67 -2.18 -23.32
C PHE A 81 8.60 -3.62 -23.85
N VAL A 82 8.58 -4.59 -22.94
CA VAL A 82 8.38 -5.99 -23.29
C VAL A 82 7.08 -6.45 -22.66
N GLY A 83 6.14 -6.88 -23.49
CA GLY A 83 4.82 -7.27 -23.03
C GLY A 83 4.20 -8.38 -23.87
N TYR A 84 3.15 -8.96 -23.35
CA TYR A 84 2.45 -10.06 -23.97
C TYR A 84 0.96 -10.09 -23.61
N THR A 85 0.20 -10.72 -24.49
CA THR A 85 -1.16 -11.21 -24.27
C THR A 85 -1.10 -12.75 -24.28
N PRO A 86 -2.22 -13.47 -24.08
CA PRO A 86 -2.20 -14.93 -24.21
C PRO A 86 -1.77 -15.42 -25.60
N ASN A 87 -2.07 -14.66 -26.66
CA ASN A 87 -1.77 -15.05 -28.04
C ASN A 87 -0.34 -14.66 -28.47
N PHE A 88 0.16 -13.49 -28.07
CA PHE A 88 1.43 -12.95 -28.60
C PHE A 88 2.34 -12.38 -27.52
N SER A 89 3.64 -12.44 -27.78
CA SER A 89 4.68 -11.70 -27.04
C SER A 89 5.40 -10.74 -27.98
N CYS A 90 5.63 -9.51 -27.53
CA CYS A 90 6.30 -8.48 -28.31
C CYS A 90 7.22 -7.63 -27.42
N GLY A 91 8.43 -7.35 -27.93
CA GLY A 91 9.37 -6.40 -27.34
C GLY A 91 9.54 -5.20 -28.26
N VAL A 92 9.43 -4.00 -27.72
CA VAL A 92 9.72 -2.75 -28.40
C VAL A 92 10.92 -2.11 -27.74
N TRP A 93 11.98 -1.92 -28.52
CA TRP A 93 13.12 -1.11 -28.16
C TRP A 93 13.07 0.22 -28.89
N MET A 94 13.52 1.26 -28.20
CA MET A 94 13.89 2.52 -28.79
C MET A 94 15.27 2.93 -28.27
N GLY A 95 16.04 3.47 -29.19
CA GLY A 95 17.39 3.97 -28.99
C GLY A 95 17.90 4.55 -30.31
N TYR A 96 19.02 5.24 -30.26
CA TYR A 96 19.76 5.62 -31.46
C TYR A 96 20.80 4.54 -31.77
N ASP A 97 21.21 4.43 -33.04
CA ASP A 97 22.31 3.55 -33.45
C ASP A 97 23.64 3.93 -32.78
N LYS A 98 23.78 5.21 -32.42
CA LYS A 98 24.84 5.73 -31.57
C LYS A 98 24.33 5.85 -30.14
N LEU A 99 25.22 5.74 -29.15
CA LEU A 99 24.88 5.86 -27.72
C LEU A 99 24.58 7.32 -27.36
N GLU A 100 23.40 7.77 -27.73
CA GLU A 100 22.92 9.13 -27.52
C GLU A 100 21.71 9.15 -26.58
N ARG A 101 21.64 10.20 -25.76
CA ARG A 101 20.58 10.36 -24.75
C ARG A 101 19.26 10.75 -25.41
N MET A 102 18.19 10.03 -25.08
CA MET A 102 16.83 10.36 -25.50
C MET A 102 16.09 11.07 -24.35
N SER A 103 16.11 12.41 -24.34
CA SER A 103 15.45 13.19 -23.29
C SER A 103 13.96 12.88 -23.19
N GLY A 104 13.46 12.65 -21.97
CA GLY A 104 12.06 12.32 -21.71
C GLY A 104 11.62 10.92 -22.19
N MET A 105 12.55 10.07 -22.64
CA MET A 105 12.20 8.74 -23.10
C MET A 105 12.37 7.67 -22.01
N ALA A 106 11.34 6.86 -21.83
CA ALA A 106 11.34 5.73 -20.91
C ALA A 106 10.48 4.60 -21.49
N GLY A 107 10.65 3.37 -21.01
CA GLY A 107 9.87 2.23 -21.48
C GLY A 107 8.35 2.46 -21.49
N GLY A 108 7.83 3.18 -20.49
CA GLY A 108 6.40 3.49 -20.36
C GLY A 108 5.87 4.64 -21.23
N THR A 109 6.70 5.26 -22.08
CA THR A 109 6.30 6.38 -22.95
C THR A 109 5.99 5.91 -24.37
N TYR A 110 6.88 6.17 -25.34
CA TYR A 110 6.70 5.78 -26.73
C TYR A 110 6.77 4.25 -26.94
N PRO A 111 7.70 3.48 -26.32
CA PRO A 111 7.75 2.04 -26.53
C PRO A 111 6.44 1.33 -26.16
N ALA A 112 5.85 1.67 -25.01
CA ALA A 112 4.54 1.13 -24.59
C ALA A 112 3.40 1.47 -25.56
N ARG A 113 3.40 2.68 -26.15
CA ARG A 113 2.39 3.09 -27.15
C ARG A 113 2.56 2.35 -28.48
N ILE A 114 3.80 2.19 -28.95
CA ILE A 114 4.11 1.43 -30.16
C ILE A 114 3.70 -0.03 -29.97
N TRP A 115 4.06 -0.63 -28.83
CA TRP A 115 3.65 -1.98 -28.47
C TRP A 115 2.13 -2.13 -28.53
N LYS A 116 1.38 -1.18 -27.91
CA LYS A 116 -0.08 -1.18 -27.94
C LYS A 116 -0.62 -1.15 -29.37
N SER A 117 -0.15 -0.25 -30.22
CA SER A 117 -0.60 -0.14 -31.61
C SER A 117 -0.33 -1.41 -32.41
N MET A 118 0.85 -2.00 -32.26
CA MET A 118 1.20 -3.26 -32.92
C MET A 118 0.31 -4.42 -32.46
N MET A 119 0.13 -4.55 -31.15
CA MET A 119 -0.66 -5.63 -30.56
C MET A 119 -2.15 -5.49 -30.87
N GLN A 120 -2.70 -4.28 -30.90
CA GLN A 120 -4.09 -4.07 -31.34
C GLN A 120 -4.30 -4.57 -32.75
N LYS A 121 -3.37 -4.29 -33.67
CA LYS A 121 -3.45 -4.77 -35.04
C LYS A 121 -3.30 -6.30 -35.14
N ALA A 122 -2.35 -6.87 -34.41
CA ALA A 122 -2.11 -8.31 -34.41
C ALA A 122 -3.31 -9.12 -33.86
N LEU A 123 -4.12 -8.52 -32.98
CA LEU A 123 -5.24 -9.21 -32.31
C LEU A 123 -6.59 -9.04 -33.02
N GLU A 124 -6.68 -8.32 -34.13
CA GLU A 124 -7.97 -8.04 -34.81
C GLU A 124 -8.72 -9.33 -35.19
N ASP A 125 -8.00 -10.34 -35.67
CA ASP A 125 -8.56 -11.62 -36.16
C ASP A 125 -8.36 -12.78 -35.18
N GLU A 126 -7.83 -12.50 -33.97
CA GLU A 126 -7.53 -13.54 -32.98
C GLU A 126 -8.68 -13.73 -31.98
N PRO A 127 -8.96 -14.99 -31.56
CA PRO A 127 -9.90 -15.23 -30.49
C PRO A 127 -9.39 -14.58 -29.19
N ARG A 128 -10.28 -13.87 -28.50
CA ARG A 128 -9.97 -13.31 -27.18
C ARG A 128 -9.74 -14.44 -26.19
N GLN A 129 -8.58 -14.41 -25.55
CA GLN A 129 -8.16 -15.38 -24.54
C GLN A 129 -7.85 -14.68 -23.20
N THR A 130 -7.78 -15.47 -22.14
CA THR A 130 -7.39 -15.01 -20.80
C THR A 130 -6.21 -15.81 -20.26
N PHE A 131 -5.51 -15.26 -19.27
CA PHE A 131 -4.48 -16.00 -18.54
C PHE A 131 -5.15 -16.96 -17.55
N THR A 132 -5.14 -18.25 -17.85
CA THR A 132 -5.75 -19.28 -16.99
C THR A 132 -5.00 -19.44 -15.67
N GLN A 133 -5.68 -19.19 -14.56
CA GLN A 133 -5.13 -19.39 -13.22
C GLN A 133 -5.00 -20.89 -12.89
N PRO A 134 -3.82 -21.36 -12.47
CA PRO A 134 -3.65 -22.73 -11.97
C PRO A 134 -4.41 -22.99 -10.64
N ASN A 135 -4.87 -24.22 -10.44
CA ASN A 135 -5.68 -24.63 -9.27
C ASN A 135 -4.94 -24.60 -7.92
N ASP A 136 -3.61 -24.51 -7.94
CA ASP A 136 -2.75 -24.41 -6.75
C ASP A 136 -2.52 -22.96 -6.31
N ILE A 137 -3.04 -21.97 -7.06
CA ILE A 137 -3.02 -20.56 -6.67
C ILE A 137 -4.23 -20.24 -5.80
N ILE A 138 -3.98 -19.57 -4.67
CA ILE A 138 -4.98 -19.06 -3.74
C ILE A 138 -4.78 -17.56 -3.51
N GLN A 139 -5.83 -16.90 -3.04
CA GLN A 139 -5.75 -15.55 -2.51
C GLN A 139 -5.66 -15.60 -0.99
N VAL A 140 -4.79 -14.78 -0.42
CA VAL A 140 -4.59 -14.67 1.03
C VAL A 140 -4.55 -13.19 1.43
N LYS A 141 -5.10 -12.87 2.59
CA LYS A 141 -4.90 -11.55 3.19
C LYS A 141 -3.51 -11.55 3.84
N VAL A 142 -2.72 -10.53 3.53
CA VAL A 142 -1.39 -10.32 4.08
C VAL A 142 -1.22 -8.88 4.54
N CYS A 143 -0.33 -8.70 5.51
CA CYS A 143 0.18 -7.39 5.84
C CYS A 143 1.08 -6.88 4.71
N LYS A 144 0.80 -5.71 4.15
CA LYS A 144 1.57 -5.05 3.09
C LYS A 144 3.04 -4.85 3.44
N LYS A 145 3.35 -4.66 4.72
CA LYS A 145 4.71 -4.38 5.21
C LYS A 145 5.52 -5.64 5.49
N SER A 146 4.94 -6.65 6.15
CA SER A 146 5.65 -7.89 6.49
C SER A 146 5.49 -9.03 5.48
N GLY A 147 4.45 -9.01 4.64
CA GLY A 147 4.07 -10.13 3.78
C GLY A 147 3.47 -11.34 4.52
N LEU A 148 3.28 -11.22 5.84
CA LEU A 148 2.75 -12.27 6.73
C LEU A 148 1.25 -12.10 6.96
N LEU A 149 0.62 -13.06 7.64
CA LEU A 149 -0.80 -12.97 7.99
C LEU A 149 -1.05 -11.74 8.88
N PRO A 150 -2.05 -10.90 8.58
CA PRO A 150 -2.32 -9.71 9.37
C PRO A 150 -2.81 -10.08 10.78
N THR A 151 -2.50 -9.22 11.75
CA THR A 151 -3.05 -9.27 13.11
C THR A 151 -4.02 -8.11 13.32
N GLU A 152 -4.71 -8.08 14.46
CA GLU A 152 -5.50 -6.92 14.91
C GLU A 152 -4.67 -5.64 15.01
N LEU A 153 -3.33 -5.75 15.03
CA LEU A 153 -2.42 -4.61 15.06
C LEU A 153 -2.20 -4.01 13.68
N CYS A 154 -2.47 -4.74 12.59
CA CYS A 154 -2.33 -4.21 11.25
C CYS A 154 -3.45 -3.20 10.98
N PRO A 155 -3.14 -1.94 10.65
CA PRO A 155 -4.14 -0.99 10.16
C PRO A 155 -4.86 -1.53 8.91
N GLU A 156 -6.12 -1.15 8.70
CA GLU A 156 -6.93 -1.65 7.58
C GLU A 156 -6.27 -1.41 6.21
N ASP A 157 -5.64 -0.25 6.01
CA ASP A 157 -4.93 0.13 4.79
C ASP A 157 -3.60 -0.63 4.60
N SER A 158 -3.13 -1.30 5.64
CA SER A 158 -1.96 -2.19 5.62
C SER A 158 -2.33 -3.66 5.40
N VAL A 159 -3.62 -4.00 5.26
CA VAL A 159 -4.07 -5.35 4.92
C VAL A 159 -4.46 -5.42 3.44
N ILE A 160 -3.72 -6.20 2.66
CA ILE A 160 -3.95 -6.38 1.23
C ILE A 160 -4.24 -7.85 0.91
N THR A 161 -4.93 -8.09 -0.21
CA THR A 161 -5.12 -9.45 -0.75
C THR A 161 -4.09 -9.72 -1.82
N GLU A 162 -3.30 -10.78 -1.65
CA GLU A 162 -2.27 -11.19 -2.60
C GLU A 162 -2.49 -12.63 -3.06
N PHE A 163 -1.92 -12.96 -4.22
CA PHE A 163 -1.91 -14.32 -4.76
C PHE A 163 -0.66 -15.07 -4.34
N CYS A 164 -0.80 -16.32 -3.93
CA CYS A 164 0.32 -17.23 -3.67
C CYS A 164 -0.05 -18.67 -4.03
N THR A 165 0.95 -19.56 -4.04
CA THR A 165 0.67 -21.00 -4.09
C THR A 165 0.23 -21.48 -2.71
N LYS A 166 -0.62 -22.51 -2.66
CA LYS A 166 -1.02 -23.16 -1.38
C LYS A 166 0.17 -23.55 -0.51
N GLU A 167 1.26 -23.98 -1.14
CA GLU A 167 2.52 -24.36 -0.49
C GLU A 167 3.25 -23.18 0.16
N ASN A 168 3.20 -21.99 -0.45
CA ASN A 168 3.93 -20.80 -0.01
C ASN A 168 3.04 -19.80 0.73
N ALA A 169 1.83 -20.19 1.11
CA ALA A 169 0.96 -19.33 1.90
C ALA A 169 1.62 -19.02 3.25
N PRO A 170 1.64 -17.75 3.69
CA PRO A 170 2.25 -17.40 4.97
C PRO A 170 1.51 -18.08 6.11
N GLN A 171 2.26 -18.63 7.06
CA GLN A 171 1.73 -19.31 8.25
C GLN A 171 1.96 -18.49 9.52
N GLU A 172 2.92 -17.57 9.48
CA GLU A 172 3.25 -16.70 10.60
C GLU A 172 2.40 -15.43 10.58
N LEU A 173 2.18 -14.88 11.76
CA LEU A 173 1.50 -13.61 11.97
C LEU A 173 2.46 -12.43 11.78
N CYS A 174 1.91 -11.29 11.41
CA CYS A 174 2.66 -10.04 11.27
C CYS A 174 3.38 -9.70 12.57
N ASN A 175 4.69 -9.50 12.45
CA ASN A 175 5.59 -9.14 13.54
C ASN A 175 6.16 -7.72 13.40
N GLN A 176 5.67 -6.94 12.43
CA GLN A 176 6.14 -5.57 12.20
C GLN A 176 5.24 -4.50 12.83
N HIS A 177 3.96 -4.76 13.03
CA HIS A 177 3.03 -3.82 13.65
C HIS A 177 2.97 -4.04 15.16
N LEU A 178 3.42 -3.06 15.94
CA LEU A 178 3.40 -3.08 17.40
C LEU A 178 2.57 -1.93 17.95
N ILE A 179 1.95 -2.15 19.10
CA ILE A 179 1.25 -1.10 19.84
C ILE A 179 2.27 -0.28 20.64
N TYR A 180 2.20 1.03 20.46
CA TYR A 180 2.86 2.01 21.31
C TYR A 180 1.81 2.85 22.03
N SER A 181 2.10 3.20 23.28
CA SER A 181 1.31 4.18 24.03
C SER A 181 1.72 5.58 23.59
N ILE A 182 0.80 6.33 23.00
CA ILE A 182 1.03 7.66 22.46
C ILE A 182 0.28 8.70 23.29
N CYS A 183 0.93 9.84 23.56
CA CYS A 183 0.28 11.00 24.14
C CYS A 183 -0.54 11.71 23.04
N PRO A 184 -1.87 11.86 23.18
CA PRO A 184 -2.68 12.50 22.15
C PRO A 184 -2.31 13.96 21.84
N ASP A 185 -1.77 14.69 22.82
CA ASP A 185 -1.46 16.12 22.66
C ASP A 185 -0.15 16.38 21.93
N SER A 186 0.87 15.56 22.19
CA SER A 186 2.19 15.71 21.53
C SER A 186 2.34 14.83 20.29
N GLY A 187 1.58 13.73 20.19
CA GLY A 187 1.80 12.70 19.18
C GLY A 187 3.06 11.85 19.40
N LEU A 188 3.78 12.07 20.51
CA LEU A 188 5.00 11.35 20.89
C LEU A 188 4.70 10.17 21.84
N LEU A 189 5.73 9.37 22.14
CA LEU A 189 5.59 8.26 23.10
C LEU A 189 5.13 8.80 24.45
N ALA A 190 4.08 8.20 25.01
CA ALA A 190 3.59 8.57 26.32
C ALA A 190 4.63 8.21 27.39
N THR A 191 4.81 9.12 28.34
CA THR A 191 5.52 8.87 29.59
C THR A 191 4.56 8.30 30.64
N ASP A 192 5.10 7.86 31.78
CA ASP A 192 4.30 7.45 32.95
C ASP A 192 3.43 8.58 33.52
N TYR A 193 3.72 9.83 33.17
CA TYR A 193 2.95 11.00 33.62
C TYR A 193 1.85 11.41 32.63
N CYS A 194 1.73 10.72 31.49
CA CYS A 194 0.64 10.99 30.55
C CYS A 194 -0.71 10.58 31.18
N PRO A 195 -1.67 11.50 31.34
CA PRO A 195 -2.95 11.24 32.01
C PRO A 195 -3.90 10.35 31.18
N TYR A 196 -3.74 10.31 29.85
CA TYR A 196 -4.63 9.59 28.93
C TYR A 196 -3.88 9.03 27.70
N PRO A 197 -2.88 8.13 27.89
CA PRO A 197 -2.18 7.54 26.76
C PRO A 197 -3.14 6.69 25.91
N ILE A 198 -3.06 6.82 24.58
CA ILE A 198 -3.83 5.99 23.65
C ILE A 198 -2.94 4.93 23.01
N PRO A 199 -3.39 3.67 22.90
CA PRO A 199 -2.67 2.66 22.13
C PRO A 199 -2.80 2.96 20.63
N LYS A 200 -1.67 3.04 19.92
CA LYS A 200 -1.61 3.14 18.46
C LYS A 200 -0.64 2.13 17.88
N SER A 201 -1.00 1.57 16.74
CA SER A 201 -0.13 0.66 16.00
C SER A 201 0.86 1.43 15.12
N TYR A 202 2.12 1.03 15.16
CA TYR A 202 3.18 1.55 14.29
C TYR A 202 4.07 0.42 13.79
N ILE A 203 4.81 0.67 12.71
CA ILE A 203 5.78 -0.29 12.20
C ILE A 203 7.12 -0.22 12.94
N THR A 204 7.70 -1.37 13.21
CA THR A 204 9.07 -1.50 13.73
C THR A 204 10.07 -1.30 12.61
N THR A 205 10.73 -0.14 12.59
CA THR A 205 11.80 0.15 11.63
C THR A 205 12.96 0.87 12.32
N SER A 206 14.09 1.01 11.62
CA SER A 206 15.20 1.85 12.11
C SER A 206 14.72 3.29 12.33
N PRO A 207 15.23 4.01 13.35
CA PRO A 207 14.94 5.43 13.56
C PRO A 207 15.10 6.30 12.30
N ASP A 208 16.11 6.00 11.49
CA ASP A 208 16.44 6.72 10.24
C ASP A 208 15.54 6.36 9.05
N SER A 209 14.57 5.46 9.25
CA SER A 209 13.61 5.07 8.23
C SER A 209 12.79 6.27 7.75
N SER A 210 12.55 6.36 6.45
CA SER A 210 11.66 7.34 5.83
C SER A 210 10.20 6.88 5.80
N GLU A 211 9.88 5.74 6.40
CA GLU A 211 8.51 5.21 6.44
C GLU A 211 7.59 6.12 7.26
N ALA A 212 6.43 6.45 6.70
CA ALA A 212 5.46 7.34 7.34
C ALA A 212 4.86 6.73 8.61
N ASP A 213 4.69 5.41 8.64
CA ASP A 213 4.00 4.70 9.72
C ASP A 213 4.94 4.28 10.86
N LYS A 214 6.17 4.81 10.89
CA LYS A 214 7.17 4.47 11.90
C LYS A 214 6.79 5.01 13.27
N ALA A 215 7.12 4.27 14.32
CA ALA A 215 6.90 4.72 15.68
C ALA A 215 7.71 6.00 15.97
N PRO A 216 7.15 6.96 16.74
CA PRO A 216 7.94 8.05 17.29
C PRO A 216 9.08 7.50 18.16
N THR A 217 10.22 8.16 18.14
CA THR A 217 11.39 7.78 18.95
C THR A 217 11.53 8.62 20.22
N GLU A 218 10.86 9.77 20.26
CA GLU A 218 10.90 10.71 21.38
C GLU A 218 9.69 10.52 22.29
N TYR A 219 9.89 10.85 23.57
CA TYR A 219 8.84 10.86 24.57
C TYR A 219 8.19 12.24 24.65
N CYS A 220 6.93 12.25 25.05
CA CYS A 220 6.14 13.46 25.27
C CYS A 220 6.85 14.44 26.23
N ASP A 221 7.05 15.66 25.76
CA ASP A 221 7.61 16.79 26.50
C ASP A 221 6.57 17.56 27.33
N ILE A 222 5.29 17.49 26.94
CA ILE A 222 4.15 18.11 27.64
C ILE A 222 3.92 17.44 29.02
N HIS A 223 4.01 16.10 29.08
CA HIS A 223 3.80 15.31 30.29
C HIS A 223 5.13 14.70 30.78
N ALA A 224 6.18 15.50 30.91
CA ALA A 224 7.52 15.00 31.21
C ALA A 224 7.89 14.91 32.71
N GLY A 225 6.95 15.18 33.62
CA GLY A 225 7.21 15.15 35.06
C GLY A 225 5.92 15.13 35.89
N PRO A 226 6.03 14.94 37.22
CA PRO A 226 4.87 14.97 38.10
C PRO A 226 4.21 16.34 38.01
N HIS A 227 2.96 16.42 37.55
CA HIS A 227 2.21 17.65 37.77
C HIS A 227 1.90 17.73 39.28
N SER A 228 1.95 18.92 39.85
CA SER A 228 1.32 19.13 41.16
C SER A 228 -0.18 18.96 40.98
N SER A 229 -0.83 18.16 41.83
CA SER A 229 -2.30 18.16 41.89
C SER A 229 -2.80 19.59 42.06
N SER A 230 -3.65 20.07 41.17
CA SER A 230 -4.32 21.35 41.34
C SER A 230 -5.67 21.13 42.03
N ILE A 231 -6.02 22.06 42.92
CA ILE A 231 -7.38 22.12 43.45
C ILE A 231 -8.18 22.91 42.42
N GLU A 232 -9.12 22.26 41.74
CA GLU A 232 -9.99 22.91 40.76
C GLU A 232 -11.45 22.85 41.24
N PRO A 233 -12.24 23.89 40.96
CA PRO A 233 -13.68 23.86 41.23
C PRO A 233 -14.39 22.99 40.18
N VAL A 234 -15.09 21.96 40.64
CA VAL A 234 -15.81 20.99 39.79
C VAL A 234 -17.32 21.17 39.96
N CYS A 235 -18.08 21.12 38.87
CA CYS A 235 -19.54 21.11 38.92
C CYS A 235 -20.04 19.69 39.21
N LYS A 236 -20.80 19.54 40.31
CA LYS A 236 -21.37 18.28 40.79
C LYS A 236 -22.83 18.07 40.40
N ASP A 237 -23.31 18.81 39.40
CA ASP A 237 -24.67 18.67 38.93
C ASP A 237 -24.96 17.22 38.48
N PRO A 238 -26.00 16.56 39.02
CA PRO A 238 -26.34 15.18 38.67
C PRO A 238 -26.57 14.97 37.16
N ARG A 239 -26.92 16.03 36.41
CA ARG A 239 -27.08 15.99 34.95
C ARG A 239 -25.79 15.68 34.20
N HIS A 240 -24.63 15.77 34.85
CA HIS A 240 -23.35 15.33 34.29
C HIS A 240 -23.16 13.80 34.28
N GLN A 241 -24.07 13.02 34.87
CA GLN A 241 -24.05 11.54 34.82
C GLN A 241 -22.72 10.90 35.27
N GLY A 242 -22.00 11.54 36.19
CA GLY A 242 -20.71 11.06 36.71
C GLY A 242 -19.47 11.56 35.96
N GLU A 243 -19.64 12.23 34.81
CA GLU A 243 -18.56 12.94 34.13
C GLU A 243 -18.17 14.20 34.90
N MET A 244 -16.88 14.54 34.92
CA MET A 244 -16.39 15.71 35.64
C MET A 244 -16.25 16.92 34.72
N TYR A 245 -16.82 18.04 35.13
CA TYR A 245 -16.70 19.31 34.43
C TYR A 245 -16.15 20.39 35.36
N ARG A 246 -15.31 21.27 34.82
CA ARG A 246 -14.85 22.46 35.54
C ARG A 246 -16.03 23.41 35.73
N ALA A 247 -16.24 23.87 36.97
CA ALA A 247 -17.31 24.81 37.28
C ALA A 247 -17.08 26.15 36.57
N ASN A 248 -18.14 26.70 35.99
CA ASN A 248 -18.14 28.03 35.43
C ASN A 248 -18.44 29.04 36.53
N ILE A 249 -17.42 29.74 37.04
CA ILE A 249 -17.58 30.72 38.11
C ILE A 249 -17.53 32.14 37.51
N PRO A 250 -18.60 32.95 37.65
CA PRO A 250 -18.63 34.32 37.13
C PRO A 250 -17.65 35.22 37.90
N ARG A 251 -17.01 36.17 37.22
CA ARG A 251 -16.25 37.26 37.85
C ARG A 251 -17.16 38.44 38.18
N ASP A 252 -16.67 39.42 38.94
CA ASP A 252 -17.46 40.51 39.55
C ASP A 252 -18.52 41.20 38.66
N GLU A 253 -18.25 41.39 37.37
CA GLU A 253 -19.18 42.04 36.43
C GLU A 253 -20.04 41.07 35.61
N GLN A 254 -19.86 39.76 35.78
CA GLN A 254 -20.53 38.70 35.01
C GLN A 254 -21.70 38.11 35.78
N LYS A 255 -22.71 37.61 35.07
CA LYS A 255 -23.89 36.94 35.65
C LYS A 255 -24.00 35.50 35.16
N GLY A 256 -24.72 34.64 35.89
CA GLY A 256 -24.86 33.22 35.56
C GLY A 256 -23.74 32.37 36.18
N GLY A 257 -23.39 31.26 35.53
CA GLY A 257 -22.42 30.29 36.04
C GLY A 257 -23.05 29.13 36.83
N CYS A 258 -22.21 28.22 37.32
CA CYS A 258 -22.64 27.08 38.13
C CYS A 258 -23.18 27.53 39.49
N PRO A 259 -24.32 26.99 39.97
CA PRO A 259 -24.81 27.23 41.31
C PRO A 259 -23.76 26.86 42.36
N SER A 260 -23.50 27.76 43.32
CA SER A 260 -22.41 27.60 44.29
C SER A 260 -22.56 26.37 45.19
N ASP A 261 -23.79 25.92 45.43
CA ASP A 261 -24.13 24.69 46.16
C ASP A 261 -23.79 23.41 45.39
N LEU A 262 -23.56 23.52 44.09
CA LEU A 262 -23.15 22.44 43.20
C LEU A 262 -21.67 22.55 42.79
N VAL A 263 -20.91 23.46 43.38
CA VAL A 263 -19.47 23.62 43.14
C VAL A 263 -18.68 23.06 44.32
N GLU A 264 -17.78 22.12 44.04
CA GLU A 264 -16.91 21.52 45.04
C GLU A 264 -15.45 21.65 44.59
N GLU A 265 -14.57 22.06 45.51
CA GLU A 265 -13.12 22.03 45.28
C GLU A 265 -12.64 20.58 45.36
N MET A 266 -12.13 20.08 44.23
CA MET A 266 -11.62 18.73 44.14
C MET A 266 -10.14 18.75 43.79
N GLN A 267 -9.37 17.91 44.48
CA GLN A 267 -8.00 17.65 44.08
C GLN A 267 -8.03 16.89 42.76
N ILE A 268 -7.60 17.55 41.69
CA ILE A 268 -7.56 16.97 40.35
C ILE A 268 -6.20 16.33 40.14
N SER A 269 -6.26 15.06 39.71
CA SER A 269 -5.05 14.35 39.34
C SER A 269 -4.28 15.13 38.28
N PRO A 270 -2.96 15.24 38.43
CA PRO A 270 -2.04 15.74 37.42
C PRO A 270 -2.46 15.46 35.97
N GLY A 271 -2.64 16.51 35.16
CA GLY A 271 -2.93 16.38 33.72
C GLY A 271 -4.38 16.01 33.34
N ARG A 272 -5.28 15.76 34.30
CA ARG A 272 -6.70 15.51 33.97
C ARG A 272 -7.35 16.79 33.44
N TYR A 273 -7.61 16.84 32.13
CA TYR A 273 -8.40 17.92 31.52
C TYR A 273 -9.84 17.84 31.98
N LEU A 274 -10.37 18.95 32.48
CA LEU A 274 -11.77 19.11 32.81
C LEU A 274 -12.39 20.10 31.82
N PRO A 275 -13.29 19.65 30.92
CA PRO A 275 -14.04 20.58 30.08
C PRO A 275 -14.87 21.52 30.96
N SER A 276 -15.03 22.78 30.55
CA SER A 276 -15.97 23.70 31.19
C SER A 276 -17.38 23.11 31.21
N CYS A 277 -18.12 23.35 32.28
CA CYS A 277 -19.51 22.90 32.44
C CYS A 277 -20.32 23.26 31.19
N SER A 278 -20.95 22.25 30.58
CA SER A 278 -21.68 22.36 29.32
C SER A 278 -23.19 22.61 29.49
N LEU A 279 -23.69 22.65 30.74
CA LEU A 279 -25.11 22.85 31.02
C LEU A 279 -25.54 24.26 30.62
N PRO A 280 -26.62 24.43 29.83
CA PRO A 280 -27.01 25.75 29.29
C PRO A 280 -27.28 26.81 30.35
N ASP A 281 -27.85 26.41 31.49
CA ASP A 281 -28.17 27.25 32.64
C ASP A 281 -26.95 27.55 33.54
N HIS A 282 -25.83 26.85 33.32
CA HIS A 282 -24.57 27.05 34.05
C HIS A 282 -23.56 27.90 33.27
N GLN A 283 -23.96 28.48 32.14
CA GLN A 283 -23.07 29.32 31.35
C GLN A 283 -22.96 30.71 31.96
N ILE A 284 -21.77 31.31 31.82
CA ILE A 284 -21.55 32.71 32.21
C ILE A 284 -22.07 33.58 31.07
N VAL A 285 -22.92 34.53 31.44
CA VAL A 285 -23.48 35.54 30.54
C VAL A 285 -22.70 36.83 30.72
N ARG A 286 -22.30 37.44 29.60
CA ARG A 286 -21.69 38.78 29.58
C ARG A 286 -22.71 39.86 29.89
#